data_AF-A0A4R1QMZ3-F1
#
_entry.id   AF-A0A4R1QMZ3-F1
#
_cell.length_a   1.000
_cell.length_b   1.000
_cell.length_c   1.000
_cell.angle_alpha   90.00
_cell.angle_beta   90.00
_cell.angle_gamma   90.00
#
_symmetry.space_group_name_H-M   'P 1'
#
loop_
_entity.id
_entity.type
_entity.pdbx_description
1 polymer ?
#
loop_
_entity_poly.entity_id
_entity_poly.type
_entity_poly.pdbx_seq_one_letter_code
_entity_poly.pdbx_strand_id
1 'polypeptide(L)'
;MKTRAEIYGNEAADLLRTVTMYPGLSEQQLLCFHPGKEDTAKALLSHLERQGRIFQTESGGYFPAGQSAKIDRALVRAVWVLLDFIQRADYHAPADFPVKLVFFADGELYEVACVEDGQEALVCHALRGNKGGSRRIILVDTPAQIAKIDCPGISGFCTVEENGQTHYFKKAGGT
;
A
#
# COMPACT_ATOMS: atom_id res chain seq x y z
N MET A 1 -19.25 -25.20 10.88
CA MET A 1 -19.86 -24.41 9.78
C MET A 1 -20.03 -22.98 10.29
N LYS A 2 -19.50 -21.96 9.60
CA LYS A 2 -19.74 -20.55 9.96
C LYS A 2 -21.07 -20.10 9.36
N THR A 3 -21.88 -19.36 10.11
CA THR A 3 -23.16 -18.79 9.65
C THR A 3 -22.90 -17.60 8.71
N ARG A 4 -23.87 -17.27 7.84
CA ARG A 4 -23.74 -16.11 6.92
C ARG A 4 -23.47 -14.79 7.66
N ALA A 5 -24.03 -14.62 8.85
CA ALA A 5 -23.82 -13.44 9.68
C ALA A 5 -22.38 -13.35 10.21
N GLU A 6 -21.77 -14.48 10.61
CA GLU A 6 -20.37 -14.52 11.05
C GLU A 6 -19.39 -14.29 9.90
N ILE A 7 -19.72 -14.75 8.69
CA ILE A 7 -18.92 -14.47 7.49
C ILE A 7 -18.95 -12.97 7.18
N TYR A 8 -20.15 -12.38 7.12
CA TYR A 8 -20.32 -10.96 6.87
C TYR A 8 -19.67 -10.08 7.95
N GLY A 9 -19.75 -10.49 9.22
CA GLY A 9 -19.10 -9.81 10.34
C GLY A 9 -17.57 -9.84 10.27
N ASN A 10 -16.99 -10.97 9.86
CA ASN A 10 -15.54 -11.06 9.65
C ASN A 10 -15.09 -10.19 8.47
N GLU A 11 -15.80 -10.23 7.35
CA GLU A 11 -15.46 -9.39 6.18
C GLU A 11 -15.56 -7.89 6.50
N ALA A 12 -16.55 -7.47 7.29
CA ALA A 12 -16.66 -6.09 7.78
C ALA A 12 -15.46 -5.69 8.68
N ALA A 13 -15.04 -6.60 9.56
CA ALA A 13 -13.91 -6.36 10.46
C ALA A 13 -12.58 -6.28 9.69
N ASP A 14 -12.39 -7.13 8.69
CA ASP A 14 -11.20 -7.12 7.82
C ASP A 14 -11.10 -5.83 7.00
N LEU A 15 -12.22 -5.37 6.46
CA LEU A 15 -12.29 -4.09 5.73
C LEU A 15 -12.02 -2.89 6.65
N LEU A 16 -12.63 -2.86 7.85
CA LEU A 16 -12.35 -1.83 8.85
C LEU A 16 -10.88 -1.83 9.28
N ARG A 17 -10.29 -3.02 9.44
CA ARG A 17 -8.86 -3.17 9.75
C ARG A 17 -8.01 -2.59 8.62
N THR A 18 -8.37 -2.82 7.35
CA THR A 18 -7.66 -2.27 6.20
C THR A 18 -7.70 -0.74 6.18
N VAL A 19 -8.86 -0.12 6.38
CA VAL A 19 -9.00 1.35 6.51
C VAL A 19 -8.18 1.88 7.70
N THR A 20 -8.08 1.11 8.78
CA THR A 20 -7.30 1.50 9.96
C THR A 20 -5.79 1.40 9.72
N MET A 21 -5.34 0.36 9.01
CA MET A 21 -3.93 0.16 8.67
C MET A 21 -3.44 1.15 7.60
N TYR A 22 -4.33 1.52 6.68
CA TYR A 22 -4.04 2.42 5.57
C TYR A 22 -5.10 3.53 5.49
N PRO A 23 -5.05 4.54 6.39
CA PRO A 23 -5.97 5.67 6.32
C PRO A 23 -5.75 6.49 5.05
N GLY A 24 -6.84 6.93 4.42
CA GLY A 24 -6.84 7.78 3.22
C GLY A 24 -6.92 7.04 1.90
N LEU A 25 -7.06 5.71 1.89
CA LEU A 25 -7.30 4.93 0.67
C LEU A 25 -8.63 5.31 0.01
N SER A 26 -8.65 5.27 -1.32
CA SER A 26 -9.87 5.47 -2.11
C SER A 26 -10.80 4.24 -2.05
N GLU A 27 -12.07 4.41 -2.46
CA GLU A 27 -13.00 3.28 -2.64
C GLU A 27 -12.35 2.21 -3.53
N GLN A 28 -11.81 2.59 -4.69
CA GLN A 28 -11.19 1.67 -5.64
C GLN A 28 -10.09 0.82 -5.00
N GLN A 29 -9.19 1.42 -4.21
CA GLN A 29 -8.14 0.67 -3.53
C GLN A 29 -8.71 -0.33 -2.53
N LEU A 30 -9.70 0.06 -1.75
CA LEU A 30 -10.36 -0.80 -0.77
C LEU A 30 -11.11 -1.96 -1.44
N LEU A 31 -11.71 -1.74 -2.61
CA LEU A 31 -12.32 -2.81 -3.39
C LEU A 31 -11.27 -3.80 -3.93
N CYS A 32 -10.10 -3.33 -4.35
CA CYS A 32 -9.01 -4.18 -4.83
C CYS A 32 -8.43 -5.12 -3.76
N PHE A 33 -8.62 -4.83 -2.46
CA PHE A 33 -8.28 -5.77 -1.38
C PHE A 33 -9.19 -7.02 -1.35
N HIS A 34 -10.32 -6.99 -2.05
CA HIS A 34 -11.32 -8.05 -2.05
C HIS A 34 -11.67 -8.50 -3.49
N PRO A 35 -10.69 -9.04 -4.25
CA PRO A 35 -10.90 -9.39 -5.65
C PRO A 35 -12.03 -10.42 -5.81
N GLY A 36 -12.98 -10.11 -6.70
CA GLY A 36 -14.18 -10.92 -6.95
C GLY A 36 -15.31 -10.74 -5.94
N LYS A 37 -15.18 -9.80 -5.00
CA LYS A 37 -16.20 -9.45 -3.98
C LYS A 37 -16.43 -7.93 -3.88
N GLU A 38 -16.19 -7.20 -4.96
CA GLU A 38 -16.19 -5.74 -4.99
C GLU A 38 -17.55 -5.16 -4.54
N ASP A 39 -18.67 -5.70 -5.03
CA ASP A 39 -20.01 -5.27 -4.61
C ASP A 39 -20.26 -5.48 -3.11
N THR A 40 -19.73 -6.57 -2.56
CA THR A 40 -19.84 -6.88 -1.13
C THR A 40 -18.99 -5.92 -0.32
N ALA A 41 -17.75 -5.67 -0.72
CA ALA A 41 -16.86 -4.70 -0.08
C ALA A 41 -17.47 -3.29 -0.11
N LYS A 42 -18.09 -2.88 -1.22
CA LYS A 42 -18.79 -1.61 -1.34
C LYS A 42 -19.97 -1.49 -0.36
N ALA A 43 -20.81 -2.52 -0.29
CA ALA A 43 -21.91 -2.55 0.67
C ALA A 43 -21.42 -2.49 2.13
N LEU A 44 -20.30 -3.15 2.42
CA LEU A 44 -19.65 -3.12 3.72
C LEU A 44 -19.07 -1.74 4.06
N LEU A 45 -18.45 -1.03 3.11
CA LEU A 45 -18.00 0.36 3.31
C LEU A 45 -19.17 1.26 3.71
N SER A 46 -20.28 1.23 2.96
CA SER A 46 -21.48 2.00 3.31
C SER A 46 -22.07 1.62 4.66
N HIS A 47 -21.98 0.33 5.03
CA HIS A 47 -22.43 -0.14 6.34
C HIS A 47 -21.57 0.42 7.48
N LEU A 48 -20.24 0.37 7.34
CA LEU A 48 -19.28 0.87 8.33
C LEU A 48 -19.40 2.39 8.51
N GLU A 49 -19.61 3.13 7.42
CA GLU A 49 -19.82 4.58 7.47
C GLU A 49 -21.12 4.94 8.21
N ARG A 50 -22.23 4.26 7.90
CA ARG A 50 -23.50 4.45 8.61
C ARG A 50 -23.43 4.08 10.10
N GLN A 51 -22.55 3.17 10.47
CA GLN A 51 -22.27 2.84 11.88
C GLN A 51 -21.33 3.87 12.57
N GLY A 52 -20.83 4.86 11.84
CA GLY A 52 -19.89 5.85 12.35
C GLY A 52 -18.52 5.26 12.69
N ARG A 53 -18.13 4.16 12.03
CA ARG A 53 -16.82 3.50 12.24
C ARG A 53 -15.74 4.06 11.33
N ILE A 54 -16.13 4.54 10.16
CA ILE A 54 -15.29 5.21 9.17
C ILE A 54 -16.02 6.45 8.64
N PHE A 55 -15.29 7.34 7.99
CA PHE A 55 -15.86 8.44 7.21
C PHE A 55 -15.04 8.67 5.94
N GLN A 56 -15.69 9.15 4.88
CA GLN A 56 -15.02 9.57 3.66
C GLN A 56 -14.77 11.09 3.66
N THR A 57 -13.60 11.51 3.17
CA THR A 57 -13.29 12.93 2.94
C THR A 57 -13.78 13.42 1.58
N GLU A 58 -13.82 14.73 1.37
CA GLU A 58 -14.11 15.33 0.04
C GLU A 58 -13.12 14.88 -1.05
N SER A 59 -11.88 14.55 -0.65
CA SER A 59 -10.87 13.98 -1.57
C SER A 59 -11.10 12.50 -1.90
N GLY A 60 -12.18 11.88 -1.38
CA GLY A 60 -12.58 10.51 -1.64
C GLY A 60 -11.87 9.44 -0.80
N GLY A 61 -11.01 9.82 0.14
CA GLY A 61 -10.26 8.90 0.99
C GLY A 61 -11.03 8.50 2.25
N TYR A 62 -10.95 7.23 2.65
CA TYR A 62 -11.60 6.71 3.85
C TYR A 62 -10.68 6.71 5.06
N PHE A 63 -11.21 7.11 6.21
CA PHE A 63 -10.49 7.18 7.48
C PHE A 63 -11.28 6.52 8.62
N PRO A 64 -10.61 5.98 9.65
CA PRO A 64 -11.28 5.56 10.88
C PRO A 64 -11.92 6.75 11.58
N ALA A 65 -13.12 6.55 12.14
CA ALA A 65 -13.79 7.58 12.91
C ALA A 65 -12.95 8.05 14.11
N GLY A 66 -12.98 9.35 14.38
CA GLY A 66 -12.20 9.98 15.46
C GLY A 66 -10.73 10.24 15.14
N GLN A 67 -10.24 9.88 13.95
CA GLN A 67 -8.90 10.26 13.49
C GLN A 67 -8.92 11.53 12.64
N SER A 68 -7.83 12.30 12.69
CA SER A 68 -7.62 13.42 11.79
C SER A 68 -7.42 12.93 10.36
N ALA A 69 -8.10 13.54 9.40
CA ALA A 69 -8.00 13.23 7.97
C ALA A 69 -6.70 13.74 7.33
N LYS A 70 -5.54 13.30 7.85
CA LYS A 70 -4.23 13.62 7.27
C LYS A 70 -3.82 12.48 6.34
N ILE A 71 -3.80 12.77 5.04
CA ILE A 71 -3.39 11.80 4.02
C ILE A 71 -1.87 11.70 3.94
N ASP A 72 -1.33 10.47 4.04
CA ASP A 72 0.03 10.15 3.63
C ASP A 72 0.00 9.71 2.16
N ARG A 73 0.26 10.66 1.26
CA ARG A 73 0.21 10.40 -0.20
C ARG A 73 1.19 9.31 -0.63
N ALA A 74 2.35 9.23 0.02
CA ALA A 74 3.33 8.21 -0.29
C ALA A 74 2.85 6.82 0.12
N LEU A 75 2.18 6.70 1.27
CA LEU A 75 1.54 5.43 1.69
C LEU A 75 0.41 5.03 0.72
N VAL A 76 -0.48 5.97 0.38
CA VAL A 76 -1.59 5.71 -0.55
C VAL A 76 -1.07 5.24 -1.91
N ARG A 77 0.02 5.84 -2.43
CA ARG A 77 0.67 5.37 -3.66
C ARG A 77 1.35 4.01 -3.49
N ALA A 78 2.03 3.76 -2.37
CA ALA A 78 2.66 2.48 -2.09
C ALA A 78 1.64 1.32 -2.05
N VAL A 79 0.41 1.58 -1.58
CA VAL A 79 -0.65 0.57 -1.55
C VAL A 79 -1.02 0.08 -2.95
N TRP A 80 -0.91 0.90 -4.01
CA TRP A 80 -1.10 0.38 -5.38
C TRP A 80 -0.10 -0.71 -5.75
N VAL A 81 1.15 -0.58 -5.30
CA VAL A 81 2.17 -1.63 -5.46
C VAL A 81 1.76 -2.88 -4.68
N LEU A 82 1.27 -2.76 -3.44
CA LEU A 82 0.76 -3.91 -2.69
C LEU A 82 -0.42 -4.60 -3.41
N LEU A 83 -1.33 -3.82 -4.00
CA LEU A 83 -2.51 -4.33 -4.67
C LEU A 83 -2.18 -5.22 -5.89
N ASP A 84 -1.10 -4.95 -6.61
CA ASP A 84 -0.61 -5.83 -7.69
C ASP A 84 -0.19 -7.23 -7.19
N PHE A 85 0.09 -7.37 -5.89
CA PHE A 85 0.53 -8.60 -5.26
C PHE A 85 -0.53 -9.19 -4.33
N ILE A 86 -1.69 -8.55 -4.15
CA ILE A 86 -2.61 -8.86 -3.06
C ILE A 86 -3.10 -10.31 -3.07
N GLN A 87 -3.30 -10.91 -4.24
CA GLN A 87 -3.73 -12.30 -4.38
C GLN A 87 -2.66 -13.32 -3.94
N ARG A 88 -1.39 -12.90 -3.90
CA ARG A 88 -0.24 -13.71 -3.49
C ARG A 88 0.29 -13.29 -2.11
N ALA A 89 -0.29 -12.26 -1.52
CA ALA A 89 0.18 -11.69 -0.27
C ALA A 89 -0.44 -12.40 0.93
N ASP A 90 0.38 -13.01 1.77
CA ASP A 90 -0.07 -13.71 2.99
C ASP A 90 -0.09 -12.81 4.23
N TYR A 91 0.67 -11.71 4.17
CA TYR A 91 0.78 -10.71 5.23
C TYR A 91 1.13 -9.36 4.64
N HIS A 92 0.58 -8.29 5.18
CA HIS A 92 1.00 -6.93 4.88
C HIS A 92 0.79 -6.01 6.09
N ALA A 93 1.62 -4.98 6.20
CA ALA A 93 1.53 -3.98 7.26
C ALA A 93 2.11 -2.64 6.80
N PRO A 94 1.63 -1.50 7.34
CA PRO A 94 2.32 -0.23 7.19
C PRO A 94 3.69 -0.29 7.88
N ALA A 95 4.61 0.55 7.40
CA ALA A 95 5.96 0.70 7.91
C ALA A 95 6.37 2.17 7.92
N ASP A 96 7.38 2.48 8.72
CA ASP A 96 7.88 3.84 8.82
C ASP A 96 8.88 4.18 7.71
N PHE A 97 9.21 5.47 7.63
CA PHE A 97 10.18 5.99 6.68
C PHE A 97 11.50 5.19 6.73
N PRO A 98 12.07 4.80 5.56
CA PRO A 98 11.63 5.13 4.20
C PRO A 98 10.69 4.11 3.52
N VAL A 99 10.27 3.04 4.21
CA VAL A 99 9.68 1.84 3.58
C VAL A 99 8.17 1.87 3.39
N LYS A 100 7.39 2.72 4.08
CA LYS A 100 5.91 2.89 3.94
C LYS A 100 5.03 1.66 4.17
N LEU A 101 5.31 0.51 3.55
CA LEU A 101 4.67 -0.77 3.84
C LEU A 101 5.59 -1.94 3.56
N VAL A 102 5.27 -3.06 4.20
CA VAL A 102 5.90 -4.36 3.99
C VAL A 102 4.83 -5.39 3.69
N PHE A 103 5.17 -6.41 2.90
CA PHE A 103 4.31 -7.55 2.67
C PHE A 103 5.10 -8.83 2.38
N PHE A 104 4.53 -9.98 2.69
CA PHE A 104 5.05 -11.28 2.27
C PHE A 104 4.28 -11.76 1.06
N ALA A 105 4.98 -12.12 -0.02
CA ALA A 105 4.40 -12.76 -1.19
C ALA A 105 5.32 -13.86 -1.70
N ASP A 106 4.74 -15.01 -2.06
CA ASP A 106 5.47 -16.16 -2.59
C ASP A 106 6.66 -16.60 -1.70
N GLY A 107 6.52 -16.47 -0.37
CA GLY A 107 7.56 -16.82 0.61
C GLY A 107 8.67 -15.78 0.79
N GLU A 108 8.56 -14.61 0.17
CA GLU A 108 9.56 -13.54 0.23
C GLU A 108 9.02 -12.28 0.88
N LEU A 109 9.86 -11.60 1.67
CA LEU A 109 9.54 -10.31 2.27
C LEU A 109 9.82 -9.19 1.28
N TYR A 110 8.80 -8.40 0.97
CA TYR A 110 8.87 -7.20 0.16
C TYR A 110 8.73 -5.93 1.02
N GLU A 111 9.46 -4.90 0.66
CA GLU A 111 9.44 -3.56 1.24
C GLU A 111 9.17 -2.54 0.11
N VAL A 112 8.23 -1.61 0.28
CA VAL A 112 7.87 -0.61 -0.77
C VAL A 112 8.31 0.80 -0.39
N ALA A 113 9.58 1.13 -0.58
CA ALA A 113 10.08 2.45 -0.21
C ALA A 113 9.69 3.52 -1.24
N CYS A 114 9.18 4.66 -0.76
CA CYS A 114 8.85 5.82 -1.59
C CYS A 114 10.00 6.83 -1.60
N VAL A 115 10.36 7.31 -2.79
CA VAL A 115 11.42 8.28 -3.01
C VAL A 115 10.87 9.47 -3.79
N GLU A 116 10.58 10.55 -3.06
CA GLU A 116 10.18 11.81 -3.68
C GLU A 116 11.37 12.44 -4.43
N ASP A 117 11.10 13.18 -5.51
CA ASP A 117 12.15 13.87 -6.27
C ASP A 117 12.96 14.81 -5.36
N GLY A 118 14.29 14.67 -5.41
CA GLY A 118 15.23 15.38 -4.54
C GLY A 118 15.51 14.72 -3.18
N GLN A 119 14.82 13.63 -2.81
CA GLN A 119 15.08 12.88 -1.57
C GLN A 119 15.91 11.60 -1.76
N GLU A 120 16.43 11.35 -2.96
CA GLU A 120 17.11 10.09 -3.30
C GLU A 120 18.28 9.80 -2.37
N ALA A 121 19.12 10.80 -2.09
CA ALA A 121 20.28 10.65 -1.21
C ALA A 121 19.88 10.31 0.24
N LEU A 122 18.83 10.95 0.75
CA LEU A 122 18.31 10.73 2.11
C LEU A 122 17.76 9.30 2.24
N VAL A 123 16.91 8.87 1.30
CA VAL A 123 16.33 7.52 1.32
C VAL A 123 17.41 6.46 1.12
N CYS A 124 18.34 6.66 0.19
CA CYS A 124 19.45 5.73 -0.01
C CYS A 124 20.31 5.58 1.25
N HIS A 125 20.57 6.67 1.97
CA HIS A 125 21.30 6.62 3.23
C HIS A 125 20.54 5.80 4.28
N ALA A 126 19.24 6.06 4.47
CA ALA A 126 18.41 5.33 5.43
C ALA A 126 18.34 3.82 5.11
N LEU A 127 18.22 3.45 3.83
CA LEU A 127 18.12 2.05 3.40
C LEU A 127 19.44 1.26 3.52
N ARG A 128 20.59 1.93 3.61
CA ARG A 128 21.90 1.26 3.80
C ARG A 128 22.09 0.67 5.19
N GLY A 129 21.39 1.20 6.21
CA GLY A 129 21.46 0.67 7.57
C GLY A 129 20.75 -0.67 7.78
N ASN A 130 19.84 -1.04 6.86
CA ASN A 130 19.00 -2.22 6.99
C ASN A 130 19.66 -3.44 6.31
N LYS A 131 20.28 -4.29 7.13
CA LYS A 131 21.18 -5.38 6.76
C LYS A 131 20.44 -6.64 6.27
N GLY A 132 19.84 -6.53 5.08
CA GLY A 132 19.50 -7.66 4.20
C GLY A 132 18.34 -8.57 4.62
N GLY A 133 17.77 -9.27 3.63
CA GLY A 133 16.69 -10.26 3.81
C GLY A 133 15.38 -9.92 3.10
N SER A 134 15.18 -8.64 2.74
CA SER A 134 14.00 -8.15 2.03
C SER A 134 14.30 -7.76 0.58
N ARG A 135 13.28 -7.87 -0.27
CA ARG A 135 13.26 -7.35 -1.64
C ARG A 135 12.60 -5.98 -1.66
N ARG A 136 13.31 -4.96 -2.13
CA ARG A 136 12.83 -3.58 -2.13
C ARG A 136 12.29 -3.18 -3.49
N ILE A 137 11.03 -2.79 -3.52
CA ILE A 137 10.43 -2.09 -4.66
C ILE A 137 10.50 -0.60 -4.35
N ILE A 138 11.19 0.16 -5.19
CA ILE A 138 11.36 1.60 -5.00
C ILE A 138 10.33 2.35 -5.84
N LEU A 139 9.37 2.97 -5.17
CA LEU A 139 8.37 3.85 -5.80
C LEU A 139 8.98 5.24 -5.96
N VAL A 140 9.14 5.69 -7.21
CA VAL A 140 9.65 7.01 -7.57
C VAL A 140 8.52 7.88 -8.14
N ASP A 141 8.70 9.19 -8.17
CA ASP A 141 7.80 10.12 -8.84
C ASP A 141 8.01 10.08 -10.35
N THR A 142 9.27 10.03 -10.79
CA THR A 142 9.64 9.95 -12.21
C THR A 142 10.73 8.91 -12.46
N PRO A 143 10.75 8.25 -13.64
CA PRO A 143 11.79 7.29 -13.98
C PRO A 143 13.21 7.89 -13.99
N ALA A 144 13.35 9.21 -14.16
CA ALA A 144 14.65 9.90 -14.16
C ALA A 144 15.40 9.75 -12.82
N GLN A 145 14.67 9.58 -11.70
CA GLN A 145 15.26 9.40 -10.37
C GLN A 145 16.02 8.08 -10.24
N ILE A 146 15.65 7.05 -11.01
CA ILE A 146 16.22 5.69 -10.92
C ILE A 146 17.75 5.73 -11.07
N ALA A 147 18.28 6.61 -11.93
CA ALA A 147 19.72 6.77 -12.13
C ALA A 147 20.47 7.27 -10.88
N LYS A 148 19.79 8.03 -10.01
CA LYS A 148 20.35 8.61 -8.78
C LYS A 148 20.23 7.68 -7.57
N ILE A 149 19.44 6.61 -7.68
CA ILE A 149 19.17 5.70 -6.56
C ILE A 149 20.11 4.50 -6.64
N ASP A 150 20.89 4.35 -5.58
CA ASP A 150 21.79 3.23 -5.38
C ASP A 150 21.83 2.84 -3.89
N CYS A 151 21.11 1.78 -3.56
CA CYS A 151 21.05 1.22 -2.22
C CYS A 151 20.85 -0.31 -2.29
N PRO A 152 21.20 -1.05 -1.22
CA PRO A 152 21.13 -2.52 -1.25
C PRO A 152 19.69 -3.04 -1.30
N GLY A 153 19.51 -4.27 -1.77
CA GLY A 153 18.23 -5.00 -1.69
C GLY A 153 17.17 -4.60 -2.72
N ILE A 154 17.47 -3.71 -3.67
CA ILE A 154 16.53 -3.31 -4.72
C ILE A 154 16.21 -4.49 -5.64
N SER A 155 14.94 -4.87 -5.72
CA SER A 155 14.43 -5.86 -6.68
C SER A 155 13.75 -5.22 -7.90
N GLY A 156 13.36 -3.95 -7.79
CA GLY A 156 12.74 -3.20 -8.89
C GLY A 156 12.41 -1.76 -8.50
N PHE A 157 12.05 -0.98 -9.51
CA PHE A 157 11.54 0.38 -9.36
C PHE A 157 10.12 0.43 -9.93
N CYS A 158 9.33 1.39 -9.50
CA CYS A 158 8.04 1.66 -10.14
C CYS A 158 7.64 3.13 -10.05
N THR A 159 6.72 3.53 -10.93
CA THR A 159 5.91 4.73 -10.79
C THR A 159 4.45 4.33 -10.65
N VAL A 160 3.66 5.15 -9.96
CA VAL A 160 2.22 4.99 -9.80
C VAL A 160 1.54 6.25 -10.31
N GLU A 161 0.64 6.10 -11.29
CA GLU A 161 -0.20 7.16 -11.82
C GLU A 161 -1.39 7.48 -10.88
N GLU A 162 -2.05 8.61 -11.10
CA GLU A 162 -3.21 9.04 -10.29
C GLU A 162 -4.38 8.06 -10.37
N ASN A 163 -4.54 7.36 -11.50
CA ASN A 163 -5.57 6.34 -11.71
C ASN A 163 -5.24 4.98 -11.04
N GLY A 164 -4.07 4.87 -10.39
CA GLY A 164 -3.58 3.65 -9.75
C GLY A 164 -2.77 2.72 -10.64
N GLN A 165 -2.52 3.08 -11.91
CA GLN A 165 -1.69 2.28 -12.80
C GLN A 165 -0.22 2.29 -12.35
N THR A 166 0.35 1.09 -12.18
CA THR A 166 1.75 0.86 -11.83
C THR A 166 2.58 0.57 -13.08
N HIS A 167 3.74 1.19 -13.18
CA HIS A 167 4.72 0.92 -14.23
C HIS A 167 6.02 0.47 -13.59
N TYR A 168 6.47 -0.74 -13.89
CA TYR A 168 7.68 -1.34 -13.27
C TYR A 168 8.90 -1.20 -14.16
N PHE A 169 10.05 -0.92 -13.54
CA PHE A 169 11.33 -0.74 -14.19
C PHE A 169 12.41 -1.58 -13.49
N LYS A 170 13.41 -1.98 -14.26
CA LYS A 170 14.64 -2.59 -13.76
C LYS A 170 15.82 -1.72 -14.17
N LYS A 171 16.76 -1.50 -13.25
CA LYS A 171 18.04 -0.87 -13.58
C LYS A 171 18.79 -1.84 -14.49
N ALA A 172 19.18 -1.40 -15.69
CA ALA A 172 19.98 -2.21 -16.59
C ALA A 172 21.33 -2.50 -15.93
N GLY A 173 21.58 -3.77 -15.61
CA GLY A 173 22.87 -4.36 -15.25
C GLY A 173 23.77 -3.56 -14.31
N GLY A 174 23.66 -3.79 -13.00
CA GLY A 174 24.84 -3.75 -12.12
C GLY A 174 25.44 -5.16 -12.11
N THR A 175 26.64 -5.32 -12.67
CA THR A 175 27.44 -6.55 -12.58
C THR A 175 27.68 -6.97 -11.14
#